data_AF-A0A7L4PEA8-F1
#
_entry.id   AF-A0A7L4PEA8-F1
#
_cell.length_a   1.000
_cell.length_b   1.000
_cell.length_c   1.000
_cell.angle_alpha   90.00
_cell.angle_beta   90.00
_cell.angle_gamma   90.00
#
_symmetry.space_group_name_H-M   'P 1'
#
loop_
_entity.id
_entity.type
_entity.pdbx_description
1 polymer ?
#
loop_
_entity_poly.entity_id
_entity_poly.type
_entity_poly.pdbx_seq_one_letter_code
_entity_poly.pdbx_strand_id
1 'polypeptide(L)'
;MKKQFAILVAFIIIMTNVVGCLEPKEAVAARVDPKTLSELGWTQAGDVQKDSLEMEWSVKLTINLAKLSYKDAELESRINQETQISDITSTLMTVRLALPVSLDFLAKKLIDRAFGLMETQLMSTVQGTGVSNFHRIGDTTFQNLHGETVKALVYDGTLEYEGGSIAVKGALAIWSSDGSIVATAGLVPYEDITYTTEIGGEQVTKTLVQIDGDSEFDELIILMQNVA
;
A
#
# COMPACT_ATOMS: atom_id res chain seq x y z
N MET A 1 41.00 -3.48 59.55
CA MET A 1 41.21 -3.75 58.10
C MET A 1 40.14 -4.70 57.53
N LYS A 2 38.84 -4.37 57.60
CA LYS A 2 37.76 -5.19 56.98
C LYS A 2 36.60 -4.38 56.38
N LYS A 3 36.64 -3.05 56.40
CA LYS A 3 35.55 -2.17 55.92
C LYS A 3 35.81 -1.48 54.58
N GLN A 4 37.02 -1.55 54.03
CA GLN A 4 37.37 -0.88 52.78
C GLN A 4 37.23 -1.78 51.52
N PHE A 5 37.09 -3.09 51.68
CA PHE A 5 36.93 -4.02 50.54
C PHE A 5 35.47 -4.17 50.08
N ALA A 6 34.49 -3.80 50.91
CA ALA A 6 33.06 -3.90 50.56
C ALA A 6 32.59 -2.77 49.62
N ILE A 7 33.30 -1.64 49.57
CA ILE A 7 32.93 -0.48 48.75
C ILE A 7 33.42 -0.65 47.29
N LEU A 8 34.49 -1.43 47.06
CA LEU A 8 35.03 -1.64 45.73
C LEU A 8 34.21 -2.63 44.87
N VAL A 9 33.49 -3.56 45.51
CA VAL A 9 32.61 -4.53 44.81
C VAL A 9 31.24 -3.94 44.48
N ALA A 10 30.81 -2.91 45.20
CA ALA A 10 29.55 -2.21 44.95
C ALA A 10 29.58 -1.28 43.72
N PHE A 11 30.77 -0.89 43.23
CA PHE A 11 30.92 -0.04 42.05
C PHE A 11 31.08 -0.81 40.72
N ILE A 12 31.27 -2.13 40.78
CA ILE A 12 31.52 -2.97 39.59
C ILE A 12 30.21 -3.59 39.04
N ILE A 13 29.08 -3.45 39.73
CA ILE A 13 27.76 -3.99 39.32
C ILE A 13 26.82 -2.86 38.84
N ILE A 14 27.36 -1.81 38.21
CA ILE A 14 26.58 -0.84 37.43
C ILE A 14 27.13 -0.78 35.99
N MET A 15 27.31 -1.97 35.42
CA MET A 15 27.55 -2.20 33.98
C MET A 15 26.51 -3.19 33.44
N THR A 16 25.30 -3.21 34.05
CA THR A 16 24.17 -3.95 33.50
C THR A 16 23.64 -3.17 32.30
N ASN A 17 24.11 -3.57 31.12
CA ASN A 17 23.35 -3.52 29.87
C ASN A 17 22.60 -2.21 29.63
N VAL A 18 23.34 -1.13 29.37
CA VAL A 18 22.84 -0.16 28.39
C VAL A 18 23.05 -0.79 27.00
N VAL A 19 22.43 -1.96 26.77
CA VAL A 19 21.96 -2.25 25.43
C VAL A 19 20.91 -1.18 25.25
N GLY A 20 21.28 -0.07 24.62
CA GLY A 20 20.32 0.92 24.18
C GLY A 20 19.37 0.17 23.26
N CYS A 21 18.29 -0.37 23.82
CA CYS A 21 17.14 -0.81 23.07
C CYS A 21 16.75 0.41 22.27
N LEU A 22 17.10 0.41 20.99
CA LEU A 22 16.52 1.30 20.00
C LEU A 22 15.04 0.96 20.01
N GLU A 23 14.29 1.63 20.88
CA GLU A 23 12.86 1.45 20.98
C GLU A 23 12.28 1.78 19.59
N PRO A 24 11.56 0.84 18.99
CA PRO A 24 11.08 1.03 17.63
C PRO A 24 10.07 2.17 17.63
N LYS A 25 10.33 3.20 16.81
CA LYS A 25 9.45 4.35 16.65
C LYS A 25 8.05 3.87 16.28
N GLU A 26 7.01 4.37 16.95
CA GLU A 26 5.64 4.01 16.61
C GLU A 26 5.31 4.46 15.18
N ALA A 27 4.69 3.57 14.40
CA ALA A 27 4.22 3.89 13.07
C ALA A 27 2.84 4.56 13.13
N VAL A 28 2.78 5.80 12.65
CA VAL A 28 1.54 6.48 12.30
C VAL A 28 1.18 6.08 10.86
N ALA A 29 -0.10 5.87 10.54
CA ALA A 29 -0.50 5.55 9.18
C ALA A 29 -0.15 6.70 8.22
N ALA A 30 0.26 6.36 6.99
CA ALA A 30 0.21 7.32 5.90
C ALA A 30 -1.25 7.56 5.53
N ARG A 31 -1.67 8.81 5.37
CA ARG A 31 -3.07 9.17 5.14
C ARG A 31 -3.23 9.96 3.85
N VAL A 32 -4.26 9.63 3.07
CA VAL A 32 -4.70 10.51 1.98
C VAL A 32 -5.37 11.74 2.61
N ASP A 33 -5.12 12.91 2.04
CA ASP A 33 -5.76 14.14 2.47
C ASP A 33 -7.31 13.99 2.46
N PRO A 34 -8.01 14.31 3.57
CA PRO A 34 -9.46 14.13 3.67
C PRO A 34 -10.26 14.95 2.66
N LYS A 35 -9.76 16.11 2.23
CA LYS A 35 -10.44 16.92 1.22
C LYS A 35 -10.34 16.21 -0.14
N THR A 36 -9.18 15.68 -0.50
CA THR A 36 -9.01 14.87 -1.73
C THR A 36 -9.92 13.65 -1.73
N LEU A 37 -10.02 12.92 -0.61
CA LEU A 37 -10.95 11.79 -0.48
C LEU A 37 -12.40 12.22 -0.73
N SER A 38 -12.84 13.31 -0.11
CA SER A 38 -14.20 13.82 -0.27
C SER A 38 -14.49 14.35 -1.67
N GLU A 39 -13.51 14.95 -2.35
CA GLU A 39 -13.67 15.50 -3.70
C GLU A 39 -13.76 14.41 -4.76
N LEU A 40 -13.09 13.27 -4.54
CA LEU A 40 -13.08 12.13 -5.47
C LEU A 40 -14.09 11.03 -5.10
N GLY A 41 -14.85 11.16 -4.02
CA GLY A 41 -15.81 10.12 -3.60
C GLY A 41 -15.18 8.89 -2.93
N TRP A 42 -13.91 8.98 -2.53
CA TRP A 42 -13.18 7.90 -1.86
C TRP A 42 -13.39 7.91 -0.35
N THR A 43 -13.38 6.72 0.26
CA THR A 43 -13.57 6.57 1.71
C THR A 43 -12.56 5.61 2.33
N GLN A 44 -12.26 5.81 3.62
CA GLN A 44 -11.41 4.89 4.38
C GLN A 44 -12.12 3.54 4.54
N ALA A 45 -11.44 2.46 4.16
CA ALA A 45 -11.94 1.09 4.28
C ALA A 45 -11.33 0.40 5.50
N GLY A 46 -12.05 0.44 6.63
CA GLY A 46 -11.66 -0.21 7.89
C GLY A 46 -10.72 0.63 8.76
N ASP A 47 -10.18 0.00 9.81
CA ASP A 47 -9.29 0.64 10.78
C ASP A 47 -7.81 0.57 10.37
N VAL A 48 -6.98 1.40 11.00
CA VAL A 48 -5.51 1.35 10.85
C VAL A 48 -4.99 0.01 11.36
N GLN A 49 -4.32 -0.73 10.49
CA GLN A 49 -3.65 -1.98 10.85
C GLN A 49 -2.18 -1.70 11.18
N LYS A 50 -1.74 -2.10 12.37
CA LYS A 50 -0.35 -1.97 12.81
C LYS A 50 0.33 -3.33 12.80
N ASP A 51 1.57 -3.37 12.35
CA ASP A 51 2.40 -4.57 12.34
C ASP A 51 3.88 -4.18 12.58
N SER A 52 4.76 -5.17 12.65
CA SER A 52 6.19 -4.98 12.79
C SER A 52 6.97 -5.96 11.92
N LEU A 53 7.97 -5.45 11.20
CA LEU A 53 8.93 -6.24 10.47
C LEU A 53 10.22 -6.34 11.27
N GLU A 54 10.63 -7.55 11.61
CA GLU A 54 11.96 -7.81 12.14
C GLU A 54 12.94 -8.10 11.00
N MET A 55 14.07 -7.41 10.97
CA MET A 55 15.15 -7.64 10.02
C MET A 55 16.46 -7.87 10.76
N GLU A 56 17.19 -8.87 10.31
CA GLU A 56 18.47 -9.23 10.88
C GLU A 56 19.59 -8.90 9.88
N TRP A 57 20.47 -7.99 10.29
CA TRP A 57 21.74 -7.72 9.61
C TRP A 57 22.89 -7.97 10.58
N SER A 58 23.75 -6.97 10.82
CA SER A 58 24.72 -6.99 11.92
C SER A 58 24.08 -6.63 13.27
N VAL A 59 22.85 -6.11 13.25
CA VAL A 59 22.00 -5.84 14.41
C VAL A 59 20.56 -6.24 14.09
N LYS A 60 19.80 -6.64 15.11
CA LYS A 60 18.35 -6.86 14.98
C LYS A 60 17.65 -5.50 14.90
N LEU A 61 16.93 -5.27 13.81
CA LEU A 61 16.15 -4.06 13.57
C LEU A 61 14.68 -4.41 13.55
N THR A 62 13.88 -3.72 14.37
CA THR A 62 12.42 -3.81 14.31
C THR A 62 11.88 -2.53 13.66
N ILE A 63 11.11 -2.70 12.58
CA ILE A 63 10.45 -1.61 11.87
C ILE A 63 8.96 -1.76 12.08
N ASN A 64 8.35 -0.80 12.77
CA ASN A 64 6.90 -0.75 12.88
C ASN A 64 6.31 -0.25 11.57
N LEU A 65 5.17 -0.79 11.19
CA LEU A 65 4.41 -0.34 10.04
C LEU A 65 2.96 -0.08 10.41
N ALA A 66 2.36 0.88 9.71
CA ALA A 66 0.94 1.20 9.81
C ALA A 66 0.35 1.23 8.40
N LYS A 67 -0.69 0.43 8.20
CA LYS A 67 -1.40 0.25 6.94
C LYS A 67 -2.81 0.80 7.05
N LEU A 68 -3.26 1.46 5.99
CA LEU A 68 -4.62 1.96 5.85
C LEU A 68 -5.10 1.78 4.41
N SER A 69 -6.36 1.35 4.27
CA SER A 69 -6.99 1.10 2.98
C SER A 69 -8.09 2.10 2.70
N TYR A 70 -8.35 2.34 1.41
CA TYR A 70 -9.39 3.21 0.89
C TYR A 70 -10.08 2.51 -0.27
N LYS A 71 -11.32 2.90 -0.53
CA LYS A 71 -12.11 2.45 -1.68
C LYS A 71 -12.95 3.56 -2.25
N ASP A 72 -13.25 3.46 -3.54
CA ASP A 72 -14.30 4.25 -4.16
C ASP A 72 -15.67 3.65 -3.79
N ALA A 73 -16.43 4.39 -2.99
CA ALA A 73 -17.74 3.94 -2.51
C ALA A 73 -18.83 4.11 -3.57
N GLU A 74 -18.70 5.10 -4.46
CA GLU A 74 -19.68 5.38 -5.50
C GLU A 74 -19.57 4.32 -6.61
N LEU A 75 -18.35 4.03 -7.06
CA LEU A 75 -18.09 2.99 -8.03
C LEU A 75 -18.50 1.61 -7.51
N GLU A 76 -18.15 1.28 -6.26
CA GLU A 76 -18.57 0.04 -5.61
C GLU A 76 -20.10 -0.10 -5.61
N SER A 77 -20.83 0.99 -5.30
CA SER A 77 -22.29 0.97 -5.30
C SER A 77 -22.85 0.75 -6.71
N ARG A 78 -22.31 1.44 -7.72
CA ARG A 78 -22.71 1.29 -9.12
C ARG A 78 -22.50 -0.14 -9.62
N ILE A 79 -21.33 -0.73 -9.37
CA ILE A 79 -21.00 -2.09 -9.80
C ILE A 79 -21.91 -3.10 -9.11
N ASN A 80 -22.11 -2.97 -7.79
CA ASN A 80 -22.98 -3.88 -7.04
C ASN A 80 -24.44 -3.84 -7.53
N GLN A 81 -24.95 -2.65 -7.89
CA GLN A 81 -26.32 -2.49 -8.38
C GLN A 81 -26.55 -3.13 -9.75
N GLU A 82 -25.58 -3.01 -10.66
CA GLU A 82 -25.73 -3.44 -12.05
C GLU A 82 -25.28 -4.89 -12.30
N THR A 83 -24.34 -5.40 -11.50
CA THR A 83 -23.68 -6.68 -11.80
C THR A 83 -23.95 -7.77 -10.76
N GLN A 84 -24.37 -7.41 -9.53
CA GLN A 84 -24.39 -8.29 -8.35
C GLN A 84 -23.02 -8.91 -8.00
N ILE A 85 -21.93 -8.46 -8.63
CA ILE A 85 -20.58 -8.91 -8.31
C ILE A 85 -20.10 -8.10 -7.13
N SER A 86 -19.95 -8.74 -5.98
CA SER A 86 -19.39 -8.11 -4.80
C SER A 86 -17.88 -7.91 -4.93
N ASP A 87 -17.35 -6.97 -4.16
CA ASP A 87 -15.92 -6.79 -3.92
C ASP A 87 -15.10 -6.30 -5.13
N ILE A 88 -15.76 -5.79 -6.17
CA ILE A 88 -15.11 -5.12 -7.30
C ILE A 88 -15.30 -3.61 -7.18
N THR A 89 -14.21 -2.90 -6.91
CA THR A 89 -14.15 -1.44 -6.92
C THR A 89 -12.70 -0.97 -7.04
N SER A 90 -12.52 0.32 -7.25
CA SER A 90 -11.24 1.01 -7.14
C SER A 90 -10.77 0.99 -5.68
N THR A 91 -9.52 0.57 -5.45
CA THR A 91 -8.93 0.43 -4.12
C THR A 91 -7.53 1.05 -4.04
N LEU A 92 -7.20 1.56 -2.86
CA LEU A 92 -5.89 2.11 -2.55
C LEU A 92 -5.47 1.67 -1.16
N MET A 93 -4.24 1.20 -1.04
CA MET A 93 -3.56 0.87 0.19
C MET A 93 -2.40 1.84 0.39
N THR A 94 -2.25 2.31 1.62
CA THR A 94 -1.13 3.14 2.05
C THR A 94 -0.43 2.44 3.21
N VAL A 95 0.90 2.49 3.23
CA VAL A 95 1.73 1.91 4.28
C VAL A 95 2.81 2.92 4.66
N ARG A 96 2.97 3.14 5.95
CA ARG A 96 4.11 3.89 6.50
C ARG A 96 4.97 2.98 7.35
N LEU A 97 6.27 2.96 7.07
CA LEU A 97 7.29 2.26 7.83
C LEU A 97 8.06 3.27 8.67
N ALA A 98 7.95 3.16 10.00
CA ALA A 98 8.66 4.04 10.93
C ALA A 98 10.08 3.53 11.16
N LEU A 99 11.07 4.33 10.77
CA LEU A 99 12.47 3.98 10.97
C LEU A 99 12.90 4.37 12.40
N PRO A 100 13.58 3.48 13.15
CA PRO A 100 13.95 3.74 14.54
C PRO A 100 15.09 4.76 14.71
N VAL A 101 15.73 5.22 13.63
CA VAL A 101 16.86 6.19 13.63
C VAL A 101 17.00 6.82 12.24
N SER A 102 17.64 8.00 12.15
CA SER A 102 18.05 8.68 10.90
C SER A 102 19.17 7.90 10.21
N LEU A 103 18.85 6.73 9.68
CA LEU A 103 19.76 5.85 8.97
C LEU A 103 19.72 6.20 7.48
N ASP A 104 20.11 7.42 7.13
CA ASP A 104 20.10 7.88 5.74
C ASP A 104 20.93 6.94 4.84
N PHE A 105 22.00 6.36 5.39
CA PHE A 105 22.84 5.36 4.71
C PHE A 105 22.15 4.00 4.46
N LEU A 106 21.13 3.65 5.26
CA LEU A 106 20.30 2.45 5.06
C LEU A 106 19.02 2.75 4.33
N ALA A 107 18.57 4.01 4.28
CA ALA A 107 17.30 4.41 3.68
C ALA A 107 17.16 3.84 2.27
N LYS A 108 18.18 3.94 1.43
CA LYS A 108 18.14 3.35 0.07
C LYS A 108 17.95 1.82 0.09
N LYS A 109 18.73 1.09 0.89
CA LYS A 109 18.61 -0.37 1.00
C LYS A 109 17.27 -0.80 1.60
N LEU A 110 16.76 -0.01 2.54
CA LEU A 110 15.46 -0.21 3.17
C LEU A 110 14.32 0.06 2.17
N ILE A 111 14.45 1.08 1.32
CA ILE A 111 13.50 1.35 0.24
C ILE A 111 13.49 0.18 -0.74
N ASP A 112 14.64 -0.27 -1.23
CA ASP A 112 14.71 -1.41 -2.16
C ASP A 112 14.09 -2.68 -1.54
N ARG A 113 14.36 -2.93 -0.25
CA ARG A 113 13.78 -4.05 0.49
C ARG A 113 12.28 -3.89 0.71
N ALA A 114 11.83 -2.70 1.11
CA ALA A 114 10.42 -2.36 1.28
C ALA A 114 9.69 -2.49 -0.06
N PHE A 115 10.34 -2.13 -1.16
CA PHE A 115 9.82 -2.32 -2.51
C PHE A 115 9.53 -3.78 -2.81
N GLY A 116 10.53 -4.66 -2.64
CA GLY A 116 10.32 -6.09 -2.85
C GLY A 116 9.23 -6.69 -1.95
N LEU A 117 9.13 -6.25 -0.70
CA LEU A 117 8.10 -6.71 0.24
C LEU A 117 6.70 -6.22 -0.15
N MET A 118 6.57 -4.93 -0.49
CA MET A 118 5.32 -4.31 -0.89
C MET A 118 4.83 -4.83 -2.24
N GLU A 119 5.74 -5.03 -3.19
CA GLU A 119 5.42 -5.66 -4.47
C GLU A 119 4.91 -7.09 -4.25
N THR A 120 5.59 -7.88 -3.41
CA THR A 120 5.13 -9.23 -3.06
C THR A 120 3.75 -9.21 -2.39
N GLN A 121 3.52 -8.28 -1.45
CA GLN A 121 2.23 -8.12 -0.79
C GLN A 121 1.13 -7.68 -1.77
N LEU A 122 1.44 -6.77 -2.69
CA LEU A 122 0.52 -6.33 -3.74
C LEU A 122 0.17 -7.52 -4.63
N MET A 123 1.16 -8.24 -5.17
CA MET A 123 0.93 -9.42 -5.99
C MET A 123 0.07 -10.46 -5.25
N SER A 124 0.37 -10.74 -3.98
CA SER A 124 -0.42 -11.69 -3.18
C SER A 124 -1.85 -11.20 -2.94
N THR A 125 -2.05 -9.89 -2.76
CA THR A 125 -3.38 -9.30 -2.56
C THR A 125 -4.18 -9.40 -3.85
N VAL A 126 -3.59 -9.00 -4.96
CA VAL A 126 -4.19 -9.02 -6.31
C VAL A 126 -4.54 -10.45 -6.74
N GLN A 127 -3.64 -11.41 -6.53
CA GLN A 127 -3.93 -12.82 -6.79
C GLN A 127 -5.06 -13.34 -5.90
N GLY A 128 -5.13 -12.88 -4.66
CA GLY A 128 -6.21 -13.21 -3.72
C GLY A 128 -7.58 -12.69 -4.14
N THR A 129 -7.65 -11.63 -4.96
CA THR A 129 -8.91 -11.11 -5.52
C THR A 129 -9.32 -11.80 -6.82
N GLY A 130 -8.57 -12.81 -7.28
CA GLY A 130 -8.88 -13.52 -8.54
C GLY A 130 -8.37 -12.82 -9.81
N VAL A 131 -7.63 -11.72 -9.67
CA VAL A 131 -7.00 -11.07 -10.83
C VAL A 131 -5.88 -11.97 -11.35
N SER A 132 -5.96 -12.29 -12.63
CA SER A 132 -4.99 -13.08 -13.38
C SER A 132 -4.12 -12.18 -14.28
N ASN A 133 -3.02 -12.74 -14.78
CA ASN A 133 -2.08 -12.07 -15.68
C ASN A 133 -1.58 -10.71 -15.15
N PHE A 134 -1.52 -10.54 -13.83
CA PHE A 134 -1.11 -9.26 -13.26
C PHE A 134 0.40 -9.06 -13.42
N HIS A 135 0.80 -8.13 -14.27
CA HIS A 135 2.21 -7.90 -14.60
C HIS A 135 2.51 -6.44 -14.85
N ARG A 136 3.79 -6.08 -14.74
CA ARG A 136 4.24 -4.70 -14.93
C ARG A 136 4.26 -4.35 -16.43
N ILE A 137 3.60 -3.25 -16.78
CA ILE A 137 3.56 -2.73 -18.15
C ILE A 137 4.39 -1.46 -18.35
N GLY A 138 4.79 -0.79 -17.27
CA GLY A 138 5.59 0.42 -17.40
C GLY A 138 5.87 1.13 -16.09
N ASP A 139 6.05 2.43 -16.20
CA ASP A 139 6.12 3.35 -15.08
C ASP A 139 5.55 4.73 -15.44
N THR A 140 5.15 5.46 -14.40
CA THR A 140 4.74 6.85 -14.44
C THR A 140 5.39 7.62 -13.31
N THR A 141 5.24 8.94 -13.28
CA THR A 141 5.78 9.80 -12.22
C THR A 141 4.76 10.82 -11.78
N PHE A 142 4.80 11.19 -10.50
CA PHE A 142 4.00 12.26 -9.94
C PHE A 142 4.79 13.09 -8.92
N GLN A 143 4.25 14.24 -8.51
CA GLN A 143 4.81 15.00 -7.38
C GLN A 143 4.03 14.71 -6.11
N ASN A 144 4.71 14.36 -5.01
CA ASN A 144 4.04 14.22 -3.72
C ASN A 144 3.72 15.59 -3.09
N LEU A 145 3.08 15.58 -1.91
CA LEU A 145 2.75 16.81 -1.16
C LEU A 145 3.95 17.70 -0.80
N HIS A 146 5.18 17.16 -0.84
CA HIS A 146 6.41 17.91 -0.61
C HIS A 146 7.06 18.42 -1.91
N GLY A 147 6.43 18.19 -3.07
CA GLY A 147 6.95 18.58 -4.39
C GLY A 147 8.03 17.63 -4.93
N GLU A 148 8.27 16.50 -4.28
CA GLU A 148 9.27 15.52 -4.71
C GLU A 148 8.72 14.66 -5.85
N THR A 149 9.54 14.40 -6.86
CA THR A 149 9.16 13.50 -7.96
C THR A 149 9.25 12.05 -7.50
N VAL A 150 8.11 11.37 -7.47
CA VAL A 150 7.96 9.96 -7.11
C VAL A 150 7.71 9.15 -8.37
N LYS A 151 8.42 8.03 -8.50
CA LYS A 151 8.18 7.04 -9.56
C LYS A 151 7.16 6.00 -9.09
N ALA A 152 6.16 5.75 -9.92
CA ALA A 152 5.19 4.68 -9.72
C ALA A 152 5.37 3.60 -10.80
N LEU A 153 5.38 2.33 -10.40
CA LEU A 153 5.33 1.21 -11.33
C LEU A 153 3.88 0.93 -11.70
N VAL A 154 3.62 0.72 -12.99
CA VAL A 154 2.27 0.51 -13.51
C VAL A 154 2.11 -0.95 -13.92
N TYR A 155 0.99 -1.54 -13.50
CA TYR A 155 0.63 -2.92 -13.75
C TYR A 155 -0.73 -2.98 -14.45
N ASP A 156 -0.96 -4.04 -15.21
CA ASP A 156 -2.28 -4.42 -15.72
C ASP A 156 -2.59 -5.87 -15.34
N GLY A 157 -3.85 -6.24 -15.45
CA GLY A 157 -4.31 -7.62 -15.30
C GLY A 157 -5.78 -7.75 -15.64
N THR A 158 -6.34 -8.92 -15.37
CA THR A 158 -7.73 -9.22 -15.72
C THR A 158 -8.41 -10.01 -14.60
N LEU A 159 -9.56 -9.51 -14.15
CA LEU A 159 -10.45 -10.22 -13.25
C LEU A 159 -11.51 -10.96 -14.05
N GLU A 160 -11.50 -12.27 -13.98
CA GLU A 160 -12.49 -13.14 -14.64
C GLU A 160 -13.66 -13.41 -13.69
N TYR A 161 -14.89 -13.38 -14.21
CA TYR A 161 -16.10 -13.69 -13.45
C TYR A 161 -17.12 -14.46 -14.30
N GLU A 162 -18.22 -14.92 -13.70
CA GLU A 162 -19.25 -15.62 -14.44
C GLU A 162 -19.92 -14.69 -15.47
N GLY A 163 -19.60 -14.89 -16.75
CA GLY A 163 -20.20 -14.17 -17.87
C GLY A 163 -19.37 -13.00 -18.41
N GLY A 164 -18.16 -12.77 -17.92
CA GLY A 164 -17.30 -11.73 -18.47
C GLY A 164 -15.93 -11.61 -17.79
N SER A 165 -15.22 -10.56 -18.19
CA SER A 165 -13.94 -10.17 -17.60
C SER A 165 -13.87 -8.66 -17.42
N ILE A 166 -12.99 -8.22 -16.51
CA ILE A 166 -12.75 -6.81 -16.22
C ILE A 166 -11.25 -6.58 -16.30
N ALA A 167 -10.83 -5.71 -17.22
CA ALA A 167 -9.47 -5.23 -17.23
C ALA A 167 -9.23 -4.37 -15.99
N VAL A 168 -8.13 -4.62 -15.30
CA VAL A 168 -7.72 -3.84 -14.13
C VAL A 168 -6.36 -3.23 -14.36
N LYS A 169 -6.16 -2.03 -13.84
CA LYS A 169 -4.89 -1.31 -13.87
C LYS A 169 -4.47 -0.96 -12.45
N GLY A 170 -3.19 -1.08 -12.17
CA GLY A 170 -2.64 -0.83 -10.85
C GLY A 170 -1.41 0.06 -10.86
N ALA A 171 -1.15 0.69 -9.73
CA ALA A 171 0.06 1.44 -9.49
C ALA A 171 0.68 1.06 -8.14
N LEU A 172 2.01 1.10 -8.07
CA LEU A 172 2.80 0.94 -6.86
C LEU A 172 3.86 2.04 -6.79
N ALA A 173 3.88 2.82 -5.72
CA ALA A 173 4.88 3.88 -5.50
C ALA A 173 5.45 3.79 -4.09
N ILE A 174 6.75 4.09 -3.96
CA ILE A 174 7.44 4.12 -2.66
C ILE A 174 8.41 5.29 -2.64
N TRP A 175 8.42 6.02 -1.52
CA TRP A 175 9.31 7.16 -1.31
C TRP A 175 9.67 7.34 0.16
N SER A 176 10.70 8.13 0.43
CA SER A 176 11.05 8.56 1.79
C SER A 176 10.27 9.80 2.17
N SER A 177 9.85 9.89 3.43
CA SER A 177 9.15 11.06 3.98
C SER A 177 9.43 11.17 5.48
N ASP A 178 10.04 12.26 5.93
CA ASP A 178 10.26 12.62 7.34
C ASP A 178 10.79 11.48 8.24
N GLY A 179 11.86 10.82 7.82
CA GLY A 179 12.45 9.70 8.57
C GLY A 179 11.57 8.44 8.58
N SER A 180 10.65 8.33 7.63
CA SER A 180 9.83 7.15 7.35
C SER A 180 9.93 6.77 5.87
N ILE A 181 9.46 5.58 5.55
CA ILE A 181 9.20 5.17 4.17
C ILE A 181 7.68 5.10 4.00
N VAL A 182 7.17 5.73 2.95
CA VAL A 182 5.76 5.65 2.55
C VAL A 182 5.67 4.79 1.29
N ALA A 183 4.72 3.88 1.28
CA ALA A 183 4.39 3.07 0.12
C ALA A 183 2.88 3.16 -0.15
N THR A 184 2.52 3.21 -1.43
CA THR A 184 1.14 3.20 -1.89
C THR A 184 0.96 2.17 -2.98
N ALA A 185 -0.15 1.45 -2.94
CA ALA A 185 -0.50 0.49 -3.95
C ALA A 185 -1.99 0.50 -4.18
N GLY A 186 -2.45 0.54 -5.41
CA GLY A 186 -3.88 0.53 -5.71
C GLY A 186 -4.22 -0.09 -7.05
N LEU A 187 -5.49 -0.39 -7.22
CA LEU A 187 -6.08 -1.06 -8.37
C LEU A 187 -7.37 -0.35 -8.74
N VAL A 188 -7.63 -0.19 -10.03
CA VAL A 188 -8.87 0.35 -10.57
C VAL A 188 -9.36 -0.52 -11.73
N PRO A 189 -10.68 -0.66 -11.93
CA PRO A 189 -11.22 -1.11 -13.21
C PRO A 189 -10.77 -0.16 -14.33
N TYR A 190 -10.42 -0.71 -15.49
CA TYR A 190 -9.85 0.08 -16.60
C TYR A 190 -10.68 0.00 -17.88
N GLU A 191 -11.54 -1.00 -18.02
CA GLU A 191 -12.46 -1.14 -19.14
C GLU A 191 -13.89 -1.35 -18.64
N ASP A 192 -14.86 -1.09 -19.52
CA ASP A 192 -16.27 -1.36 -19.29
C ASP A 192 -16.49 -2.77 -18.74
N ILE A 193 -17.37 -2.88 -17.75
CA ILE A 193 -17.79 -4.19 -17.24
C ILE A 193 -18.86 -4.71 -18.18
N THR A 194 -18.54 -5.78 -18.92
CA THR A 194 -19.43 -6.37 -19.93
C THR A 194 -19.84 -7.79 -19.58
N TYR A 195 -21.09 -8.13 -19.90
CA TYR A 195 -21.63 -9.48 -19.76
C TYR A 195 -21.97 -10.06 -21.13
N THR A 196 -21.46 -11.26 -21.41
CA THR A 196 -21.69 -11.96 -22.67
C THR A 196 -22.53 -13.22 -22.43
N THR A 197 -23.63 -13.33 -23.18
CA THR A 197 -24.55 -14.48 -23.13
C THR A 197 -24.89 -14.96 -24.54
N GLU A 198 -25.30 -16.22 -24.69
CA GLU A 198 -25.80 -16.75 -25.95
C GLU A 198 -27.33 -16.63 -26.02
N ILE A 199 -27.85 -16.01 -27.08
CA ILE A 199 -29.30 -15.90 -27.34
C ILE A 199 -29.55 -16.41 -28.75
N GLY A 200 -30.19 -17.57 -28.88
CA GLY A 200 -30.54 -18.13 -30.18
C GLY A 200 -29.34 -18.59 -31.04
N GLY A 201 -28.22 -18.95 -30.42
CA GLY A 201 -27.00 -19.37 -31.13
C GLY A 201 -26.01 -18.23 -31.42
N GLU A 202 -26.35 -16.99 -31.07
CA GLU A 202 -25.49 -15.82 -31.23
C GLU A 202 -25.00 -15.31 -29.87
N GLN A 203 -23.72 -14.94 -29.79
CA GLN A 203 -23.17 -14.27 -28.62
C GLN A 203 -23.59 -12.80 -28.62
N VAL A 204 -24.20 -12.37 -27.53
CA VAL A 204 -24.63 -11.00 -27.29
C VAL A 204 -23.86 -10.46 -26.08
N THR A 205 -23.08 -9.40 -26.29
CA THR A 205 -22.37 -8.69 -25.24
C THR A 205 -23.12 -7.42 -24.86
N LYS A 206 -23.39 -7.23 -23.57
CA LYS A 206 -24.03 -6.05 -23.00
C LYS A 206 -23.09 -5.37 -22.01
N THR A 207 -22.88 -4.07 -22.16
CA THR A 207 -22.21 -3.25 -21.13
C THR A 207 -23.13 -3.11 -19.91
N LEU A 208 -22.65 -3.54 -18.75
CA LEU A 208 -23.33 -3.37 -17.46
C LEU A 208 -22.93 -2.06 -16.79
N VAL A 209 -21.63 -1.74 -16.80
CA VAL A 209 -21.09 -0.51 -16.20
C VAL A 209 -20.09 0.10 -17.16
N GLN A 210 -20.29 1.38 -17.48
CA GLN A 210 -19.31 2.16 -18.23
C GLN A 210 -18.19 2.65 -17.30
N ILE A 211 -16.95 2.42 -17.72
CA ILE A 211 -15.74 2.77 -16.99
C ILE A 211 -14.87 3.66 -17.89
N ASP A 212 -14.55 4.86 -17.39
CA ASP A 212 -13.50 5.68 -17.98
C ASP A 212 -12.18 5.34 -17.30
N GLY A 213 -11.51 4.30 -17.82
CA GLY A 213 -10.31 3.75 -17.16
C GLY A 213 -9.16 4.74 -17.01
N ASP A 214 -9.03 5.70 -17.95
CA ASP A 214 -8.02 6.74 -17.83
C ASP A 214 -8.36 7.71 -16.69
N SER A 215 -9.62 8.13 -16.57
CA SER A 215 -10.06 8.93 -15.42
C SER A 215 -9.87 8.21 -14.09
N GLU A 216 -10.29 6.94 -13.99
CA GLU A 216 -10.13 6.13 -12.77
C GLU A 216 -8.65 5.98 -12.38
N PHE A 217 -7.77 5.77 -13.36
CA PHE A 217 -6.33 5.65 -13.12
C PHE A 217 -5.72 7.00 -12.71
N ASP A 218 -6.12 8.11 -13.34
CA ASP A 218 -5.68 9.45 -12.96
C ASP A 218 -6.12 9.81 -11.53
N GLU A 219 -7.35 9.46 -11.14
CA GLU A 219 -7.84 9.60 -9.76
C GLU A 219 -6.98 8.82 -8.76
N LEU A 220 -6.64 7.56 -9.08
CA LEU A 220 -5.72 6.78 -8.27
C LEU A 220 -4.38 7.50 -8.07
N ILE A 221 -3.81 8.08 -9.14
CA ILE A 221 -2.55 8.83 -9.06
C ILE A 221 -2.71 10.10 -8.21
N ILE A 222 -3.83 10.83 -8.34
CA ILE A 222 -4.12 12.00 -7.49
C ILE A 222 -4.19 11.61 -6.02
N LEU A 223 -4.81 10.49 -5.67
CA LEU A 223 -4.84 10.00 -4.31
C LEU A 223 -3.43 9.70 -3.79
N MET A 224 -2.59 9.03 -4.59
CA MET A 224 -1.20 8.73 -4.22
C MET A 224 -0.35 10.00 -4.02
N GLN A 225 -0.55 11.03 -4.84
CA GLN A 225 0.11 12.34 -4.69
C GLN A 225 -0.19 12.98 -3.33
N ASN A 226 -1.42 12.79 -2.84
CA ASN A 226 -1.95 13.42 -1.63
C ASN A 226 -1.80 12.57 -0.37
N VAL A 227 -0.86 11.62 -0.35
CA VAL A 227 -0.53 10.82 0.84
C VAL A 227 0.53 11.51 1.70
N ALA A 228 0.22 11.71 2.98
CA ALA A 228 1.08 12.32 4.00
C ALA A 228 1.33 11.44 5.22
#